data_AF-A0AAD6PG21-F1
#
_entry.id   AF-A0AAD6PG21-F1
#
_cell.length_a   1.000
_cell.length_b   1.000
_cell.length_c   1.000
_cell.angle_alpha   90.00
_cell.angle_beta   90.00
_cell.angle_gamma   90.00
#
_symmetry.space_group_name_H-M   'P 1'
#
loop_
_entity.id
_entity.type
_entity.pdbx_description
1 polymer ?
#
loop_
_entity_poly.entity_id
_entity_poly.type
_entity_poly.pdbx_seq_one_letter_code
_entity_poly.pdbx_strand_id
1 'polypeptide(L)'
;MAVLLRNPKISIKSFSSCISRNFSGTTLNSEIDLKVPSFLSQNSLLRRQETKEGNVQWVFLGCPGVGKGTYASRLSIFLGVPHIATGDLVREELNSSGPLASQLKEIVNQGKLVSDEIIISLLSKRLEAGEAKGESGFILDGFPRTISQAEILEGVTDIDLVVNLKLQKEALLAKCLGRRICIECGRNYNVACIDIKGENGNPGIYMDPLPAPPQCVPKLIQRADDTEEVVKERLRIYDEMVLVHFSYWCFCFNIIII
;
A
#
# COMPACT_ATOMS: atom_id res chain seq x y z
N MET A 1 2.71 13.55 -17.31
CA MET A 1 1.33 13.47 -17.84
C MET A 1 0.59 12.50 -16.95
N ALA A 2 -0.43 12.93 -16.21
CA ALA A 2 -1.19 12.02 -15.37
C ALA A 2 -2.22 11.26 -16.23
N VAL A 3 -2.22 9.93 -16.19
CA VAL A 3 -3.23 9.10 -16.87
C VAL A 3 -4.24 8.64 -15.82
N LEU A 4 -5.48 9.08 -15.95
CA LEU A 4 -6.60 8.64 -15.11
C LEU A 4 -7.33 7.50 -15.80
N LEU A 5 -7.32 6.32 -15.20
CA LEU A 5 -8.13 5.18 -15.63
C LEU A 5 -9.36 5.14 -14.73
N ARG A 6 -10.53 5.54 -15.26
CA ARG A 6 -11.82 5.43 -14.55
C ARG A 6 -12.51 4.14 -14.94
N ASN A 7 -13.00 3.39 -13.95
CA ASN A 7 -13.88 2.25 -14.20
C ASN A 7 -15.35 2.67 -14.03
N PRO A 8 -16.24 2.50 -15.02
CA PRO A 8 -17.68 2.56 -14.79
C PRO A 8 -18.08 1.33 -13.95
N LYS A 9 -18.44 1.53 -12.68
CA LYS A 9 -18.81 0.45 -11.74
C LYS A 9 -19.75 -0.59 -12.39
N ILE A 10 -19.21 -1.75 -12.78
CA ILE A 10 -20.02 -2.91 -13.15
C ILE A 10 -20.45 -3.57 -11.85
N SER A 11 -21.75 -3.49 -11.56
CA SER A 11 -22.36 -4.24 -10.47
C SER A 11 -22.31 -5.73 -10.83
N ILE A 12 -21.36 -6.47 -10.27
CA ILE A 12 -21.39 -7.94 -10.29
C ILE A 12 -22.53 -8.35 -9.35
N LYS A 13 -23.76 -8.33 -9.87
CA LYS A 13 -24.88 -9.07 -9.28
C LYS A 13 -24.67 -10.53 -9.62
N SER A 14 -24.46 -11.34 -8.58
CA SER A 14 -24.85 -12.75 -8.49
C SER A 14 -24.84 -13.54 -9.80
N PHE A 15 -23.73 -14.26 -10.05
CA PHE A 15 -23.76 -15.43 -10.91
C PHE A 15 -24.49 -16.57 -10.16
N SER A 16 -25.81 -16.45 -10.06
CA SER A 16 -26.71 -17.54 -9.70
C SER A 16 -28.00 -17.40 -10.49
N SER A 17 -28.05 -17.99 -11.67
CA SER A 17 -29.17 -18.83 -12.12
C SER A 17 -29.10 -19.14 -13.61
N CYS A 18 -29.72 -20.28 -13.95
CA CYS A 18 -30.13 -20.74 -15.27
C CYS A 18 -29.10 -21.51 -16.11
N ILE A 19 -28.93 -22.81 -15.79
CA ILE A 19 -29.37 -23.89 -16.70
C ILE A 19 -30.06 -24.97 -15.87
N SER A 20 -31.38 -24.98 -15.90
CA SER A 20 -32.18 -26.18 -15.61
C SER A 20 -32.25 -27.01 -16.89
N ARG A 21 -31.93 -28.30 -16.81
CA ARG A 21 -32.57 -29.40 -17.56
C ARG A 21 -31.99 -30.76 -17.14
N ASN A 22 -32.86 -31.50 -16.46
CA ASN A 22 -33.09 -32.95 -16.46
C ASN A 22 -31.89 -33.89 -16.60
N PHE A 23 -31.65 -34.69 -15.56
CA PHE A 23 -31.46 -36.13 -15.74
C PHE A 23 -31.95 -36.90 -14.51
N SER A 24 -32.79 -37.90 -14.78
CA SER A 24 -33.36 -38.84 -13.81
C SER A 24 -32.31 -39.86 -13.36
N GLY A 25 -32.30 -40.25 -12.09
CA GLY A 25 -31.45 -41.33 -11.59
C GLY A 25 -31.55 -41.53 -10.07
N THR A 26 -31.95 -42.73 -9.68
CA THR A 26 -32.31 -43.25 -8.35
C THR A 26 -31.16 -43.44 -7.34
N THR A 27 -31.45 -43.13 -6.06
CA THR A 27 -31.06 -43.76 -4.77
C THR A 27 -29.59 -44.04 -4.41
N LEU A 28 -29.09 -43.47 -3.30
CA LEU A 28 -28.82 -44.15 -2.00
C LEU A 28 -28.07 -43.22 -1.00
N ASN A 29 -28.29 -43.49 0.30
CA ASN A 29 -27.93 -42.69 1.49
C ASN A 29 -26.42 -42.64 1.83
N SER A 30 -25.98 -41.56 2.47
CA SER A 30 -25.32 -41.57 3.80
C SER A 30 -24.99 -40.16 4.30
N GLU A 31 -25.23 -39.97 5.59
CA GLU A 31 -25.14 -38.75 6.39
C GLU A 31 -23.69 -38.29 6.62
N ILE A 32 -23.43 -36.98 6.61
CA ILE A 32 -22.57 -36.32 7.61
C ILE A 32 -23.16 -34.94 7.91
N ASP A 33 -23.71 -34.80 9.11
CA ASP A 33 -24.28 -33.59 9.71
C ASP A 33 -23.13 -32.72 10.27
N LEU A 34 -22.91 -31.54 9.68
CA LEU A 34 -22.06 -30.49 10.25
C LEU A 34 -22.91 -29.22 10.40
N LYS A 35 -23.50 -29.08 11.59
CA LYS A 35 -24.18 -27.87 12.07
C LYS A 35 -23.22 -26.68 12.05
N VAL A 36 -23.45 -25.75 11.13
CA VAL A 36 -22.95 -24.37 11.23
C VAL A 36 -23.99 -23.54 11.99
N PRO A 37 -23.62 -22.79 13.04
CA PRO A 37 -24.59 -22.03 13.82
C PRO A 37 -25.28 -20.96 12.97
N SER A 38 -26.61 -20.96 13.03
CA SER A 38 -27.48 -19.93 12.48
C SER A 38 -27.34 -18.62 13.27
N PHE A 39 -26.39 -17.76 12.89
CA PHE A 39 -26.34 -16.37 13.39
C PHE A 39 -26.22 -15.32 12.27
N LEU A 40 -26.53 -15.69 11.02
CA LEU A 40 -26.60 -14.74 9.92
C LEU A 40 -27.98 -14.82 9.27
N SER A 41 -28.98 -14.34 9.99
CA SER A 41 -30.24 -13.93 9.37
C SER A 41 -30.81 -12.77 10.15
N GLN A 42 -31.09 -11.70 9.42
CA GLN A 42 -31.79 -10.48 9.83
C GLN A 42 -30.96 -9.50 10.66
N ASN A 43 -30.17 -8.66 9.96
CA ASN A 43 -30.36 -7.21 9.95
C ASN A 43 -29.11 -6.50 9.43
N SER A 44 -29.15 -6.01 8.18
CA SER A 44 -28.48 -4.75 7.77
C SER A 44 -28.81 -4.37 6.33
N LEU A 45 -30.05 -4.62 5.89
CA LEU A 45 -30.65 -3.76 4.89
C LEU A 45 -30.96 -2.45 5.63
N LEU A 46 -30.35 -1.35 5.19
CA LEU A 46 -30.38 0.04 5.74
C LEU A 46 -29.13 0.48 6.53
N ARG A 47 -28.02 0.71 5.81
CA ARG A 47 -27.30 2.01 5.85
C ARG A 47 -26.33 2.12 4.67
N ARG A 48 -26.85 2.37 3.47
CA ARG A 48 -26.03 3.08 2.47
C ARG A 48 -25.92 4.50 3.01
N GLN A 49 -24.84 4.80 3.72
CA GLN A 49 -24.56 6.18 4.11
C GLN A 49 -24.45 6.98 2.83
N GLU A 50 -25.19 8.09 2.78
CA GLU A 50 -24.98 9.17 1.82
C GLU A 50 -23.47 9.45 1.73
N THR A 51 -22.93 9.58 0.52
CA THR A 51 -21.52 9.89 0.31
C THR A 51 -21.21 11.19 1.04
N LYS A 52 -20.57 11.10 2.22
CA LYS A 52 -19.93 12.24 2.86
C LYS A 52 -19.05 12.93 1.82
N GLU A 53 -19.09 14.26 1.76
CA GLU A 53 -18.15 15.03 0.96
C GLU A 53 -16.73 14.53 1.21
N GLY A 54 -16.19 13.86 0.18
CA GLY A 54 -14.83 13.35 0.02
C GLY A 54 -14.08 12.93 1.28
N ASN A 55 -14.39 11.74 1.83
CA ASN A 55 -13.37 11.06 2.63
C ASN A 55 -12.12 10.88 1.75
N VAL A 56 -10.94 11.13 2.31
CA VAL A 56 -9.68 10.96 1.59
C VAL A 56 -9.10 9.63 2.03
N GLN A 57 -9.42 8.52 1.35
CA GLN A 57 -8.86 7.19 1.62
C GLN A 57 -7.98 6.78 0.46
N TRP A 58 -6.73 7.24 0.46
CA TRP A 58 -5.84 7.14 -0.69
C TRP A 58 -4.74 6.10 -0.46
N VAL A 59 -4.33 5.42 -1.53
CA VAL A 59 -3.21 4.48 -1.51
C VAL A 59 -2.09 4.98 -2.44
N PHE A 60 -0.86 4.99 -1.94
CA PHE A 60 0.33 5.34 -2.71
C PHE A 60 1.11 4.08 -3.10
N LEU A 61 1.18 3.84 -4.41
CA LEU A 61 1.95 2.78 -5.04
C LEU A 61 3.14 3.38 -5.81
N GLY A 62 4.14 2.55 -6.08
CA GLY A 62 5.32 2.94 -6.86
C GLY A 62 6.60 2.25 -6.40
N CYS A 63 7.63 2.28 -7.24
CA CYS A 63 8.93 1.66 -6.96
C CYS A 63 9.57 2.19 -5.65
N PRO A 64 10.48 1.42 -5.03
CA PRO A 64 11.39 1.97 -4.02
C PRO A 64 12.15 3.19 -4.57
N GLY A 65 12.29 4.25 -3.78
CA GLY A 65 13.00 5.47 -4.19
C GLY A 65 12.20 6.47 -5.04
N VAL A 66 11.00 6.13 -5.51
CA VAL A 66 10.18 7.04 -6.34
C VAL A 66 9.77 8.32 -5.60
N GLY A 67 9.65 8.25 -4.27
CA GLY A 67 9.31 9.39 -3.41
C GLY A 67 7.94 9.31 -2.75
N LYS A 68 7.30 8.13 -2.71
CA LYS A 68 5.97 7.92 -2.09
C LYS A 68 5.82 8.61 -0.74
N GLY A 69 6.66 8.28 0.23
CA GLY A 69 6.59 8.88 1.58
C GLY A 69 6.74 10.41 1.59
N THR A 70 7.55 10.98 0.68
CA THR A 70 7.66 12.44 0.56
C THR A 70 6.37 13.06 0.06
N TYR A 71 5.76 12.50 -0.98
CA TYR A 71 4.49 12.99 -1.51
C TYR A 71 3.32 12.72 -0.55
N ALA A 72 3.24 11.52 0.02
CA ALA A 72 2.22 11.12 0.99
C ALA A 72 2.24 12.01 2.24
N SER A 73 3.42 12.28 2.82
CA SER A 73 3.55 13.17 3.97
C SER A 73 3.14 14.62 3.65
N ARG A 74 3.53 15.15 2.49
CA ARG A 74 3.13 16.50 2.06
C ARG A 74 1.63 16.61 1.82
N LEU A 75 1.03 15.62 1.16
CA LEU A 75 -0.40 15.58 0.90
C LEU A 75 -1.21 15.34 2.16
N SER A 76 -0.71 14.54 3.11
CA SER A 76 -1.32 14.35 4.42
C SER A 76 -1.49 15.69 5.14
N ILE A 77 -0.46 16.53 5.16
CA ILE A 77 -0.54 17.88 5.74
C ILE A 77 -1.54 18.75 4.97
N PHE A 78 -1.47 18.73 3.65
CA PHE A 78 -2.33 19.57 2.79
C PHE A 78 -3.82 19.20 2.88
N LEU A 79 -4.13 17.90 2.93
CA LEU A 79 -5.49 17.36 2.97
C LEU A 79 -6.02 17.18 4.40
N GLY A 80 -5.18 17.37 5.42
CA GLY A 80 -5.58 17.24 6.83
C GLY A 80 -5.92 15.80 7.26
N VAL A 81 -5.34 14.79 6.60
CA VAL A 81 -5.56 13.37 6.92
C VAL A 81 -4.27 12.67 7.32
N PRO A 82 -4.29 11.65 8.19
CA PRO A 82 -3.09 10.94 8.62
C PRO A 82 -2.37 10.23 7.47
N HIS A 83 -1.04 10.30 7.47
CA HIS A 83 -0.18 9.43 6.68
C HIS A 83 0.11 8.16 7.48
N ILE A 84 -0.27 7.01 6.92
CA ILE A 84 -0.07 5.69 7.52
C ILE A 84 0.91 4.93 6.64
N ALA A 85 2.14 4.74 7.12
CA ALA A 85 3.12 3.88 6.46
C ALA A 85 3.23 2.55 7.20
N THR A 86 3.07 1.42 6.51
CA THR A 86 3.14 0.10 7.16
C THR A 86 4.50 -0.20 7.79
N GLY A 87 5.57 0.36 7.22
CA GLY A 87 6.89 0.28 7.83
C GLY A 87 6.97 0.97 9.19
N ASP A 88 6.24 2.08 9.39
CA ASP A 88 6.16 2.76 10.68
C ASP A 88 5.32 1.96 11.67
N LEU A 89 4.19 1.40 11.25
CA LEU A 89 3.36 0.53 12.10
C LEU A 89 4.17 -0.64 12.69
N VAL A 90 4.99 -1.29 11.87
CA VAL A 90 5.86 -2.38 12.33
C VAL A 90 6.93 -1.87 13.32
N ARG A 91 7.55 -0.71 13.05
CA ARG A 91 8.55 -0.12 13.96
C ARG A 91 7.94 0.29 15.30
N GLU A 92 6.77 0.90 15.27
CA GLU A 92 6.02 1.28 16.47
C GLU A 92 5.66 0.05 17.30
N GLU A 93 5.16 -1.02 16.67
CA GLU A 93 4.83 -2.26 17.39
C GLU A 93 6.09 -2.94 17.93
N LEU A 94 7.21 -2.97 17.20
CA LEU A 94 8.49 -3.50 17.70
C LEU A 94 8.98 -2.76 18.96
N ASN A 95 8.67 -1.48 19.09
CA ASN A 95 9.01 -0.67 20.26
C ASN A 95 7.96 -0.76 21.38
N SER A 96 6.85 -1.47 21.15
CA SER A 96 5.81 -1.72 22.14
C SER A 96 6.21 -2.84 23.12
N SER A 97 5.48 -2.93 24.23
CA SER A 97 5.66 -3.98 25.25
C SER A 97 4.64 -5.12 25.14
N GLY A 98 3.95 -5.26 24.01
CA GLY A 98 2.90 -6.26 23.79
C GLY A 98 3.39 -7.65 23.37
N PRO A 99 2.53 -8.68 23.40
CA PRO A 99 2.86 -10.02 22.92
C PRO A 99 3.22 -10.04 21.42
N LEU A 100 2.57 -9.19 20.62
CA LEU A 100 2.86 -9.04 19.20
C LEU A 100 4.26 -8.46 18.95
N ALA A 101 4.72 -7.54 19.80
CA ALA A 101 6.08 -6.99 19.74
C ALA A 101 7.15 -8.08 19.90
N SER A 102 6.95 -9.01 20.84
CA SER A 102 7.87 -10.13 21.05
C SER A 102 7.93 -11.06 19.84
N GLN A 103 6.78 -11.40 19.25
CA GLN A 103 6.70 -12.21 18.03
C GLN A 103 7.36 -11.50 16.85
N LEU A 104 7.11 -10.20 16.67
CA LEU A 104 7.73 -9.40 15.61
C LEU A 104 9.25 -9.32 15.79
N LYS A 105 9.75 -9.15 17.02
CA LYS A 105 11.20 -9.16 17.30
C LYS A 105 11.82 -10.48 16.89
N GLU A 106 11.17 -11.60 17.20
CA GLU A 106 11.67 -12.92 16.81
C GLU A 106 11.74 -13.08 15.28
N ILE A 107 10.67 -12.71 14.56
CA ILE A 107 10.60 -12.76 13.09
C ILE A 107 11.71 -11.91 12.47
N VAL A 108 11.86 -10.66 12.93
CA VAL A 108 12.85 -9.71 12.43
C VAL A 108 14.28 -10.15 12.75
N ASN A 109 14.53 -10.67 13.96
CA ASN A 109 15.84 -11.20 14.35
C ASN A 109 16.25 -12.41 13.52
N GLN A 110 15.28 -13.21 13.06
CA GLN A 110 15.52 -14.32 12.13
C GLN A 110 15.70 -13.86 10.67
N GLY A 111 15.65 -12.55 10.40
CA GLY A 111 15.72 -11.99 9.05
C GLY A 111 14.52 -12.32 8.17
N LYS A 112 13.41 -12.78 8.76
CA LYS A 112 12.18 -13.14 8.04
C LYS A 112 11.33 -11.88 7.80
N LEU A 113 10.55 -11.92 6.72
CA LEU A 113 9.56 -10.89 6.44
C LEU A 113 8.36 -11.07 7.37
N VAL A 114 7.78 -9.95 7.80
CA VAL A 114 6.52 -9.92 8.55
C VAL A 114 5.40 -10.42 7.64
N SER A 115 4.55 -11.32 8.14
CA SER A 115 3.45 -11.89 7.35
C SER A 115 2.36 -10.86 7.06
N ASP A 116 1.63 -11.08 5.97
CA ASP A 116 0.57 -10.18 5.52
C ASP A 116 -0.51 -10.01 6.59
N GLU A 117 -0.88 -11.08 7.29
CA GLU A 117 -1.89 -11.07 8.35
C GLU A 117 -1.51 -10.18 9.53
N ILE A 118 -0.23 -10.17 9.91
CA ILE A 118 0.27 -9.29 10.98
C ILE A 118 0.18 -7.83 10.54
N ILE A 119 0.59 -7.52 9.30
CA ILE A 119 0.52 -6.15 8.77
C ILE A 119 -0.92 -5.66 8.70
N ILE A 120 -1.85 -6.50 8.26
CA ILE A 120 -3.28 -6.19 8.21
C ILE A 120 -3.84 -5.95 9.60
N SER A 121 -3.52 -6.81 10.57
CA SER A 121 -3.97 -6.64 11.96
C SER A 121 -3.50 -5.29 12.56
N LEU A 122 -2.23 -4.92 12.31
CA LEU A 122 -1.69 -3.63 12.73
C LEU A 122 -2.40 -2.46 12.04
N LEU A 123 -2.66 -2.59 10.73
CA LEU A 123 -3.36 -1.56 9.96
C LEU A 123 -4.80 -1.37 10.45
N SER A 124 -5.57 -2.45 10.60
CA SER A 124 -6.96 -2.38 11.11
C SER A 124 -7.01 -1.72 12.48
N LYS A 125 -6.13 -2.12 13.41
CA LYS A 125 -6.03 -1.49 14.74
C LYS A 125 -5.73 0.01 14.65
N ARG A 126 -4.86 0.44 13.73
CA ARG A 126 -4.55 1.86 13.53
C ARG A 126 -5.74 2.63 12.94
N LEU A 127 -6.47 2.04 12.00
CA LEU A 127 -7.64 2.65 11.38
C LEU A 127 -8.78 2.80 12.41
N GLU A 128 -9.08 1.75 13.17
CA GLU A 128 -10.09 1.78 14.25
C GLU A 128 -9.74 2.82 15.32
N ALA A 129 -8.47 2.89 15.75
CA ALA A 129 -8.02 3.88 16.70
C ALA A 129 -8.09 5.31 16.15
N GLY A 130 -7.96 5.48 14.84
CA GLY A 130 -8.12 6.75 14.14
C GLY A 130 -9.56 7.20 14.07
N GLU A 131 -10.45 6.30 13.66
CA GLU A 131 -11.90 6.52 13.62
C GLU A 131 -12.44 6.88 15.01
N ALA A 132 -12.00 6.18 16.06
CA ALA A 132 -12.37 6.49 17.44
C ALA A 132 -11.93 7.90 17.89
N LYS A 133 -10.91 8.47 17.25
CA LYS A 133 -10.43 9.85 17.48
C LYS A 133 -11.09 10.87 16.56
N GLY A 134 -11.97 10.44 15.65
CA GLY A 134 -12.65 11.29 14.68
C GLY A 134 -11.85 11.57 13.41
N GLU A 135 -10.81 10.79 13.10
CA GLU A 135 -10.14 10.86 11.80
C GLU A 135 -11.12 10.46 10.68
N SER A 136 -11.17 11.23 9.59
CA SER A 136 -12.13 11.04 8.47
C SER A 136 -11.44 10.77 7.13
N GLY A 137 -10.35 10.01 7.17
CA GLY A 137 -9.57 9.61 6.00
C GLY A 137 -8.15 9.20 6.38
N PHE A 138 -7.37 8.77 5.39
CA PHE A 138 -5.96 8.43 5.50
C PHE A 138 -5.27 8.41 4.13
N ILE A 139 -3.95 8.54 4.16
CA ILE A 139 -3.09 8.18 3.03
C ILE A 139 -2.24 6.98 3.44
N LEU A 140 -2.41 5.86 2.75
CA LEU A 140 -1.68 4.62 2.97
C LEU A 140 -0.43 4.57 2.07
N ASP A 141 0.74 4.36 2.67
CA ASP A 141 2.02 4.22 1.96
C ASP A 141 2.66 2.86 2.22
N GLY A 142 3.05 2.19 1.14
CA GLY A 142 3.81 0.93 1.21
C GLY A 142 2.96 -0.30 1.46
N PHE A 143 1.63 -0.17 1.39
CA PHE A 143 0.66 -1.27 1.39
C PHE A 143 -0.53 -0.89 0.50
N PRO A 144 -1.11 -1.84 -0.23
CA PRO A 144 -0.69 -3.24 -0.35
C PRO A 144 0.43 -3.43 -1.38
N ARG A 145 1.15 -4.53 -1.24
CA ARG A 145 2.28 -4.97 -2.08
C ARG A 145 2.03 -6.29 -2.79
N THR A 146 0.94 -6.99 -2.48
CA THR A 146 0.53 -8.26 -3.12
C THR A 146 -0.96 -8.19 -3.49
N ILE A 147 -1.44 -9.08 -4.35
CA ILE A 147 -2.89 -9.19 -4.67
C ILE A 147 -3.65 -9.59 -3.42
N SER A 148 -3.15 -10.59 -2.68
CA SER A 148 -3.79 -11.04 -1.45
C SER A 148 -3.93 -9.91 -0.43
N GLN A 149 -2.91 -9.06 -0.29
CA GLN A 149 -3.03 -7.86 0.55
C GLN A 149 -4.08 -6.87 0.02
N ALA A 150 -4.23 -6.74 -1.30
CA ALA A 150 -5.26 -5.89 -1.91
C ALA A 150 -6.67 -6.40 -1.62
N GLU A 151 -6.91 -7.70 -1.84
CA GLU A 151 -8.18 -8.37 -1.55
C GLU A 151 -8.56 -8.25 -0.07
N ILE A 152 -7.58 -8.39 0.82
CA ILE A 152 -7.83 -8.23 2.26
C ILE A 152 -8.10 -6.76 2.60
N LEU A 153 -7.39 -5.81 1.99
CA LEU A 153 -7.63 -4.38 2.22
C LEU A 153 -9.05 -3.97 1.82
N GLU A 154 -9.56 -4.49 0.71
CA GLU A 154 -10.96 -4.28 0.27
C GLU A 154 -11.98 -4.73 1.31
N GLY A 155 -11.66 -5.77 2.09
CA GLY A 155 -12.50 -6.22 3.20
C GLY A 155 -12.40 -5.39 4.48
N VAL A 156 -11.35 -4.57 4.62
CA VAL A 156 -11.08 -3.76 5.82
C VAL A 156 -11.60 -2.33 5.66
N THR A 157 -11.44 -1.72 4.49
CA THR A 157 -11.78 -0.31 4.28
C THR A 157 -12.00 0.02 2.81
N ASP A 158 -12.83 1.03 2.54
CA ASP A 158 -13.02 1.57 1.20
C ASP A 158 -11.80 2.42 0.79
N ILE A 159 -11.41 2.34 -0.49
CA ILE A 159 -10.33 3.14 -1.08
C ILE A 159 -10.88 4.01 -2.21
N ASP A 160 -10.71 5.32 -2.08
CA ASP A 160 -11.23 6.30 -3.03
C ASP A 160 -10.33 6.45 -4.26
N LEU A 161 -9.02 6.47 -4.03
CA LEU A 161 -8.02 6.79 -5.04
C LEU A 161 -6.71 6.04 -4.80
N VAL A 162 -6.14 5.56 -5.90
CA VAL A 162 -4.85 4.92 -5.91
C VAL A 162 -3.90 5.74 -6.77
N VAL A 163 -2.85 6.26 -6.16
CA VAL A 163 -1.82 7.07 -6.83
C VAL A 163 -0.61 6.19 -7.05
N ASN A 164 -0.34 5.86 -8.31
CA ASN A 164 0.85 5.10 -8.69
C ASN A 164 1.91 6.05 -9.26
N LEU A 165 2.99 6.26 -8.52
CA LEU A 165 4.09 7.10 -8.95
C LEU A 165 5.06 6.29 -9.81
N LYS A 166 5.36 6.79 -11.00
CA LYS A 166 6.39 6.23 -11.87
C LYS A 166 7.56 7.19 -12.03
N LEU A 167 8.74 6.63 -12.20
CA LEU A 167 9.96 7.37 -12.48
C LEU A 167 10.90 6.48 -13.29
N GLN A 168 11.70 7.10 -14.16
CA GLN A 168 12.69 6.38 -14.98
C GLN A 168 13.68 5.64 -14.08
N LYS A 169 14.15 4.47 -14.54
CA LYS A 169 14.97 3.55 -13.75
C LYS A 169 16.29 4.19 -13.32
N GLU A 170 16.88 4.97 -14.21
CA GLU A 170 18.13 5.70 -14.01
C GLU A 170 17.97 6.74 -12.88
N ALA A 171 16.84 7.46 -12.88
CA ALA A 171 16.50 8.39 -11.81
C ALA A 171 16.22 7.67 -10.48
N LEU A 172 15.53 6.52 -10.50
CA LEU A 172 15.29 5.71 -9.29
C LEU A 172 16.60 5.23 -8.68
N LEU A 173 17.53 4.76 -9.51
CA LEU A 173 18.84 4.30 -9.07
C LEU A 173 19.62 5.45 -8.42
N ALA A 174 19.72 6.59 -9.12
CA ALA A 174 20.39 7.78 -8.59
C ALA A 174 19.77 8.26 -7.27
N LYS A 175 18.43 8.27 -7.15
CA LYS A 175 17.73 8.65 -5.91
C LYS A 175 18.05 7.71 -4.76
N CYS A 176 18.06 6.41 -4.97
CA CYS A 176 18.35 5.44 -3.91
C CYS A 176 19.80 5.55 -3.44
N LEU A 177 20.77 5.62 -4.37
CA LEU A 177 22.20 5.75 -4.04
C LEU A 177 22.53 7.11 -3.38
N GLY A 178 21.82 8.16 -3.78
CA GLY A 178 21.95 9.51 -3.21
C GLY A 178 21.23 9.70 -1.88
N ARG A 179 20.42 8.73 -1.41
CA ARG A 179 19.63 8.86 -0.19
C ARG A 179 20.53 8.93 1.04
N ARG A 180 20.21 9.86 1.94
CA ARG A 180 20.84 10.01 3.25
C ARG A 180 19.77 10.06 4.33
N ILE A 181 20.04 9.45 5.47
CA ILE A 181 19.22 9.57 6.67
C ILE A 181 20.04 10.23 7.77
N CYS A 182 19.45 11.21 8.45
CA CYS A 182 20.07 11.77 9.65
C CYS A 182 19.76 10.89 10.83
N ILE A 183 20.79 10.37 11.51
CA ILE A 183 20.60 9.43 12.64
C ILE A 183 19.94 10.07 13.86
N GLU A 184 19.97 11.40 13.99
CA GLU A 184 19.36 12.09 15.12
C GLU A 184 17.89 12.47 14.86
N CYS A 185 17.60 13.10 13.71
CA CYS A 185 16.24 13.58 13.43
C CYS A 185 15.38 12.59 12.63
N GLY A 186 15.97 11.48 12.15
CA GLY A 186 15.26 10.45 11.37
C GLY A 186 14.82 10.88 9.96
N ARG A 187 14.99 12.14 9.57
CA ARG A 187 14.57 12.65 8.26
C ARG A 187 15.47 12.15 7.13
N ASN A 188 14.83 11.96 5.97
CA ASN A 188 15.49 11.58 4.73
C ASN A 188 15.89 12.83 3.93
N TYR A 189 17.09 12.78 3.37
CA TYR A 189 17.69 13.78 2.49
C TYR A 189 18.21 13.09 1.23
N ASN A 190 18.57 13.86 0.21
CA ASN A 190 19.11 13.30 -1.03
C ASN A 190 20.21 14.20 -1.59
N VAL A 191 21.40 13.64 -1.81
CA VAL A 191 22.53 14.38 -2.36
C VAL A 191 22.63 14.29 -3.89
N ALA A 192 21.82 13.44 -4.53
CA ALA A 192 21.83 13.31 -5.99
C ALA A 192 21.18 14.53 -6.64
N CYS A 193 21.92 15.16 -7.55
CA CYS A 193 21.36 16.02 -8.59
C CYS A 193 21.09 15.14 -9.80
N ILE A 194 19.85 15.12 -10.29
CA ILE A 194 19.43 14.25 -11.39
C ILE A 194 19.06 15.14 -12.56
N ASP A 195 19.81 15.01 -13.65
CA ASP A 195 19.57 15.68 -14.91
C ASP A 195 19.61 14.64 -16.03
N ILE A 196 18.44 14.08 -16.35
CA ILE A 196 18.26 13.10 -17.42
C ILE A 196 17.65 13.83 -18.60
N LYS A 197 18.36 13.85 -19.71
CA LYS A 197 17.86 14.42 -20.96
C LYS A 197 16.75 13.56 -21.53
N GLY A 198 15.76 14.21 -22.14
CA GLY A 198 14.68 13.50 -22.84
C GLY A 198 15.20 12.87 -24.12
N GLU A 199 15.08 11.56 -24.24
CA GLU A 199 15.49 10.79 -25.42
C GLU A 199 14.43 9.72 -25.76
N ASN A 200 14.34 9.35 -27.04
CA ASN A 200 13.44 8.29 -27.53
C ASN A 200 11.97 8.45 -27.11
N GLY A 201 11.46 9.69 -27.07
CA GLY A 201 10.08 10.00 -26.68
C GLY A 201 9.84 10.02 -25.17
N ASN A 202 10.84 9.71 -24.35
CA ASN A 202 10.75 9.89 -22.89
C ASN A 202 10.98 11.36 -22.52
N PRO A 203 10.17 11.93 -21.62
CA PRO A 203 10.41 13.29 -21.14
C PRO A 203 11.73 13.36 -20.37
N GLY A 204 12.45 14.47 -20.51
CA GLY A 204 13.59 14.76 -19.65
C GLY A 204 13.14 14.92 -18.20
N ILE A 205 14.02 14.58 -17.26
CA ILE A 205 13.77 14.65 -15.83
C ILE A 205 14.90 15.43 -15.18
N TYR A 206 14.54 16.56 -14.56
CA TYR A 206 15.42 17.32 -13.70
C TYR A 206 14.90 17.28 -12.26
N MET A 207 15.76 16.94 -11.30
CA MET A 207 15.48 17.00 -9.88
C MET A 207 16.69 17.54 -9.13
N ASP A 208 16.48 18.65 -8.43
CA ASP A 208 17.46 19.20 -7.50
C ASP A 208 17.70 18.25 -6.32
N PRO A 209 18.91 18.28 -5.72
CA PRO A 209 19.17 17.60 -4.47
C PRO A 209 18.26 18.13 -3.35
N LEU A 210 18.03 17.29 -2.35
CA LEU A 210 17.36 17.66 -1.10
C LEU A 210 18.42 17.76 0.01
N PRO A 211 19.08 18.92 0.16
CA PRO A 211 20.17 19.08 1.12
C PRO A 211 19.67 19.02 2.57
N ALA A 212 20.53 18.52 3.44
CA ALA A 212 20.29 18.58 4.88
C ALA A 212 20.68 19.95 5.45
N PRO A 213 20.00 20.43 6.50
CA PRO A 213 20.41 21.65 7.18
C PRO A 213 21.76 21.42 7.90
N PRO A 214 22.56 22.48 8.18
CA PRO A 214 23.94 22.36 8.65
C PRO A 214 24.12 21.44 9.87
N GLN A 215 23.18 21.48 10.82
CA GLN A 215 23.20 20.66 12.03
C GLN A 215 23.03 19.14 11.77
N CYS A 216 22.47 18.77 10.62
CA CYS A 216 22.26 17.36 10.22
C CYS A 216 23.37 16.82 9.34
N VAL A 217 24.10 17.68 8.60
CA VAL A 217 25.17 17.27 7.67
C VAL A 217 26.18 16.28 8.27
N PRO A 218 26.77 16.50 9.47
CA PRO A 218 27.76 15.56 10.02
C PRO A 218 27.16 14.22 10.50
N LYS A 219 25.83 14.10 10.52
CA LYS A 219 25.07 12.96 11.06
C LYS A 219 24.36 12.18 9.96
N LEU A 220 24.65 12.51 8.70
CA LEU A 220 24.07 11.83 7.55
C LEU A 220 24.78 10.50 7.34
N ILE A 221 24.00 9.43 7.31
CA ILE A 221 24.47 8.12 6.90
C ILE A 221 23.70 7.66 5.66
N GLN A 222 24.31 6.78 4.87
CA GLN A 222 23.60 5.99 3.87
C GLN A 222 23.01 4.76 4.55
N ARG A 223 21.84 4.31 4.09
CA ARG A 223 21.28 3.07 4.62
C ARG A 223 22.09 1.88 4.11
N ALA A 224 22.19 0.84 4.91
CA ALA A 224 22.92 -0.37 4.56
C ALA A 224 22.39 -1.06 3.29
N ASP A 225 21.11 -0.86 2.96
CA ASP A 225 20.42 -1.47 1.83
C ASP A 225 20.33 -0.56 0.58
N ASP A 226 21.03 0.58 0.57
CA ASP A 226 21.13 1.50 -0.56
C ASP A 226 22.39 1.26 -1.39
N THR A 227 22.74 -0.01 -1.65
CA THR A 227 23.77 -0.38 -2.62
C THR A 227 23.16 -0.56 -4.01
N GLU A 228 23.98 -0.46 -5.05
CA GLU A 228 23.51 -0.57 -6.43
C GLU A 228 22.87 -1.94 -6.72
N GLU A 229 23.46 -3.01 -6.20
CA GLU A 229 23.00 -4.39 -6.36
C GLU A 229 21.63 -4.58 -5.70
N VAL A 230 21.49 -4.15 -4.44
CA VAL A 230 20.24 -4.27 -3.68
C VAL A 230 19.14 -3.43 -4.32
N VAL A 231 19.46 -2.22 -4.79
CA VAL A 231 18.49 -1.35 -5.45
C VAL A 231 18.03 -1.96 -6.78
N LYS A 232 18.95 -2.46 -7.62
CA LYS A 232 18.60 -3.12 -8.88
C LYS A 232 17.71 -4.34 -8.65
N GLU A 233 18.02 -5.15 -7.65
CA GLU A 233 17.23 -6.33 -7.33
C GLU A 233 15.82 -5.96 -6.84
N ARG A 234 15.70 -4.92 -6.01
CA ARG A 234 14.40 -4.40 -5.58
C ARG A 234 13.56 -3.87 -6.73
N LEU A 235 14.19 -3.23 -7.70
CA LEU A 235 13.50 -2.76 -8.90
C LEU A 235 13.03 -3.94 -9.76
N ARG A 236 13.87 -4.98 -9.93
CA ARG A 236 13.49 -6.21 -10.63
C ARG A 236 12.28 -6.89 -9.99
N ILE A 237 12.32 -7.11 -8.68
CA ILE A 237 11.21 -7.72 -7.92
C ILE A 237 9.94 -6.88 -8.07
N TYR A 238 10.06 -5.55 -7.99
CA TYR A 238 8.91 -4.66 -8.16
C TYR A 238 8.31 -4.77 -9.57
N ASP A 239 9.13 -4.78 -10.62
CA ASP A 239 8.65 -4.92 -12.00
C ASP A 239 7.91 -6.25 -12.21
N GLU A 240 8.40 -7.35 -11.62
CA GLU A 240 7.74 -8.67 -11.66
C GLU A 240 6.39 -8.67 -10.94
N MET A 241 6.30 -8.01 -9.78
CA MET A 241 5.05 -7.89 -9.02
C MET A 241 4.02 -6.98 -9.71
N VAL A 242 4.46 -5.85 -10.27
CA VAL A 242 3.60 -4.82 -10.86
C VAL A 242 2.90 -5.31 -12.12
N LEU A 243 3.55 -6.15 -12.93
CA LEU A 243 2.92 -6.73 -14.12
C LEU A 243 1.69 -7.57 -13.76
N VAL A 244 1.65 -8.14 -12.54
CA VAL A 244 0.52 -8.93 -12.04
C VAL A 244 -0.49 -8.07 -11.28
N HIS A 245 -0.06 -7.02 -10.57
CA HIS A 245 -0.94 -6.11 -9.79
C HIS A 245 -1.68 -5.08 -10.61
N PHE A 246 -1.06 -4.53 -11.65
CA PHE A 246 -1.62 -3.37 -12.33
C PHE A 246 -2.99 -3.68 -12.94
N SER A 247 -3.20 -4.89 -13.43
CA SER A 247 -4.49 -5.36 -13.95
C SER A 247 -5.58 -5.41 -12.87
N TYR A 248 -5.26 -5.91 -11.67
CA TYR A 248 -6.22 -5.98 -10.56
C TYR A 248 -6.61 -4.57 -10.07
N TRP A 249 -5.62 -3.71 -9.84
CA TRP A 249 -5.85 -2.36 -9.32
C TRP A 249 -6.57 -1.45 -10.32
N CYS A 250 -6.25 -1.54 -11.61
CA CYS A 250 -7.00 -0.82 -12.65
C CYS A 250 -8.45 -1.30 -12.77
N PHE A 251 -8.72 -2.56 -12.40
CA PHE A 251 -10.06 -3.10 -12.45
C PHE A 251 -10.88 -2.76 -11.20
N CYS A 252 -10.28 -2.80 -10.00
CA CYS A 252 -11.01 -2.59 -8.76
C CYS A 252 -11.10 -1.10 -8.34
N PHE A 253 -10.12 -0.25 -8.71
CA PHE A 253 -10.00 1.10 -8.16
C PHE A 253 -9.85 2.21 -9.21
N ASN A 254 -10.18 3.44 -8.81
CA ASN A 254 -9.76 4.63 -9.58
C ASN A 254 -8.25 4.80 -9.40
N ILE A 255 -7.49 4.62 -10.47
CA ILE A 255 -6.04 4.76 -10.44
C ILE A 255 -5.57 5.94 -11.28
N ILE A 256 -4.69 6.75 -10.69
CA ILE A 256 -3.93 7.79 -11.37
C ILE A 256 -2.47 7.36 -11.42
N ILE A 257 -1.92 7.34 -12.62
CA ILE A 257 -0.48 7.17 -12.82
C ILE A 257 0.13 8.54 -13.06
N ILE A 258 1.14 8.89 -12.28
CA ILE A 258 1.89 10.15 -12.38
C ILE A 258 3.31 9.88 -12.84
#